data_AF-A0A1V9YVS5-F1
#
_entry.id   AF-A0A1V9YVS5-F1
#
_cell.length_a   1.000
_cell.length_b   1.000
_cell.length_c   1.000
_cell.angle_alpha   90.00
_cell.angle_beta   90.00
_cell.angle_gamma   90.00
#
_symmetry.space_group_name_H-M   'P 1'
#
loop_
_entity.id
_entity.type
_entity.pdbx_description
1 polymer ?
#
loop_
_entity_poly.entity_id
_entity_poly.type
_entity_poly.pdbx_seq_one_letter_code
_entity_poly.pdbx_strand_id
1 'polypeptide(L)'
;MKNIYLTALLAAANAQTPGTCKQDVLDAFNKCAAFVAPGNITPAALGILQSTAGHLSICYGDWPECNDLQKLGLSPAGDCTINTWKGQWTNVKTIVSPCQDPMPPRLAEKQFCTANKLILSEFYGQLYTDVIHNNDNEKFTYNQTAQTLTAKSNGQCLEVVPNPSPDYSFGTVKTSPCDLKNQYQKWAVDGNRVRSSGYCLKTDPFKRGSGVSAAPCDYGTPYISNEFFADCNSVTTNYVRIVSTRGKRISEYYSGLYFNDPANNFNELFTWDAGTQMFKSASSQQCLDSFLDS
;
A
#
# COMPACT_ATOMS: atom_id res chain seq x y z
N MET A 1 23.26 59.50 51.62
CA MET A 1 22.12 58.65 51.20
C MET A 1 22.50 58.02 49.87
N LYS A 2 22.82 56.71 49.87
CA LYS A 2 23.36 55.97 48.73
C LYS A 2 22.21 55.26 48.00
N ASN A 3 22.02 55.59 46.72
CA ASN A 3 21.19 54.85 45.79
C ASN A 3 21.89 53.55 45.40
N ILE A 4 21.23 52.42 45.64
CA ILE A 4 21.66 51.11 45.13
C ILE A 4 20.64 50.70 44.07
N TYR A 5 21.08 50.70 42.82
CA TYR A 5 20.37 50.10 41.70
C TYR A 5 20.47 48.57 41.81
N LEU A 6 19.33 47.89 41.86
CA LEU A 6 19.27 46.43 41.73
C LEU A 6 18.77 46.10 40.32
N THR A 7 19.70 45.69 39.45
CA THR A 7 19.41 45.12 38.13
C THR A 7 18.96 43.68 38.30
N ALA A 8 17.72 43.37 37.91
CA ALA A 8 17.22 42.00 37.80
C ALA A 8 17.75 41.37 36.51
N LEU A 9 18.67 40.40 36.64
CA LEU A 9 19.06 39.50 35.55
C LEU A 9 17.98 38.41 35.42
N LEU A 10 17.13 38.52 34.40
CA LEU A 10 16.28 37.43 33.93
C LEU A 10 17.15 36.42 33.18
N ALA A 11 17.56 35.35 33.86
CA ALA A 11 18.03 34.14 33.20
C ALA A 11 16.81 33.39 32.66
N ALA A 12 16.56 33.50 31.35
CA ALA A 12 15.64 32.60 30.65
C ALA A 12 16.31 31.22 30.55
N ALA A 13 16.12 30.39 31.56
CA ALA A 13 16.41 28.96 31.45
C ALA A 13 15.35 28.37 30.51
N ASN A 14 15.73 28.10 29.26
CA ASN A 14 14.97 27.21 28.40
C ASN A 14 14.94 25.83 29.07
N ALA A 15 13.80 25.47 29.66
CA ALA A 15 13.56 24.15 30.20
C ALA A 15 13.61 23.14 29.04
N GLN A 16 14.75 22.48 28.85
CA GLN A 16 14.83 21.28 28.01
C GLN A 16 13.96 20.21 28.67
N THR A 17 12.88 19.82 28.00
CA THR A 17 12.06 18.69 28.45
C THR A 17 12.93 17.43 28.49
N PRO A 18 12.94 16.67 29.61
CA PRO A 18 13.71 15.43 29.73
C PRO A 18 13.43 14.49 28.56
N GLY A 19 14.48 13.96 27.93
CA GLY A 19 14.36 13.07 26.76
C GLY A 19 14.48 13.75 25.40
N THR A 20 14.68 15.07 25.33
CA THR A 20 14.90 15.76 24.03
C THR A 20 16.26 15.38 23.41
N CYS A 21 16.29 15.21 22.09
CA CYS A 21 17.52 14.88 21.36
C CYS A 21 18.59 15.96 21.47
N LYS A 22 19.86 15.51 21.45
CA LYS A 22 21.03 16.39 21.30
C LYS A 22 21.04 17.04 19.92
N GLN A 23 21.79 18.13 19.79
CA GLN A 23 21.82 18.96 18.58
C GLN A 23 22.27 18.19 17.34
N ASP A 24 23.21 17.27 17.48
CA ASP A 24 23.71 16.40 16.39
C ASP A 24 22.60 15.50 15.80
N VAL A 25 21.79 14.87 16.65
CA VAL A 25 20.66 14.04 16.22
C VAL A 25 19.57 14.91 15.58
N LEU A 26 19.31 16.09 16.17
CA LEU A 26 18.34 17.04 15.65
C LEU A 26 18.75 17.58 14.27
N ASP A 27 20.03 17.92 14.09
CA ASP A 27 20.58 18.39 12.81
C ASP A 27 20.53 17.29 11.75
N ALA A 28 20.89 16.06 12.11
CA ALA A 28 20.78 14.91 11.22
C ALA A 28 19.33 14.64 10.79
N PHE A 29 18.38 14.73 11.74
CA PHE A 29 16.96 14.61 11.43
C PHE A 29 16.49 15.72 10.49
N ASN A 30 16.76 16.98 10.81
CA ASN A 30 16.31 18.13 10.03
C ASN A 30 16.90 18.11 8.61
N LYS A 31 18.17 17.73 8.46
CA LYS A 31 18.84 17.58 7.16
C LYS A 31 18.15 16.51 6.30
N CYS A 32 17.89 15.33 6.87
CA CYS A 32 17.19 14.26 6.19
C CYS A 32 15.74 14.64 5.86
N ALA A 33 15.01 15.23 6.81
CA ALA A 33 13.62 15.66 6.63
C ALA A 33 13.47 16.73 5.54
N ALA A 34 14.38 17.71 5.50
CA ALA A 34 14.40 18.76 4.47
C ALA A 34 14.70 18.20 3.07
N PHE A 35 15.50 17.12 2.99
CA PHE A 35 15.79 16.44 1.73
C PHE A 35 14.58 15.68 1.19
N VAL A 36 13.90 14.88 2.03
CA VAL A 36 12.77 14.05 1.58
C VAL A 36 11.47 14.83 1.39
N ALA A 37 11.28 15.95 2.10
CA ALA A 37 10.11 16.81 1.99
C ALA A 37 10.50 18.31 2.00
N PRO A 38 11.06 18.83 0.88
CA PRO A 38 11.44 20.23 0.79
C PRO A 38 10.24 21.15 1.06
N GLY A 39 10.38 22.05 2.04
CA GLY A 39 9.34 23.03 2.41
C GLY A 39 8.23 22.51 3.35
N ASN A 40 8.19 21.20 3.68
CA ASN A 40 7.17 20.58 4.54
C ASN A 40 7.79 19.68 5.61
N ILE A 41 8.57 20.30 6.51
CA ILE A 41 9.63 19.65 7.30
C ILE A 41 9.10 18.60 8.32
N THR A 42 7.80 18.53 8.58
CA THR A 42 7.32 17.94 9.84
C THR A 42 6.39 16.73 9.65
N PRO A 43 5.10 16.81 9.26
CA PRO A 43 4.28 15.60 9.11
C PRO A 43 4.61 14.78 7.85
N ALA A 44 4.85 15.46 6.72
CA ALA A 44 5.09 14.80 5.44
C ALA A 44 6.43 14.06 5.44
N ALA A 45 7.49 14.72 5.94
CA ALA A 45 8.80 14.10 6.10
C ALA A 45 8.74 12.84 6.95
N LEU A 46 8.07 12.91 8.12
CA LEU A 46 7.89 11.73 8.98
C LEU A 46 7.20 10.57 8.27
N GLY A 47 6.10 10.84 7.57
CA GLY A 47 5.38 9.81 6.81
C GLY A 47 6.25 9.14 5.76
N ILE A 48 7.14 9.88 5.10
CA ILE A 48 8.09 9.35 4.11
C ILE A 48 9.16 8.50 4.81
N LEU A 49 9.79 9.01 5.87
CA LEU A 49 10.87 8.33 6.59
C LEU A 49 10.39 7.02 7.24
N GLN A 50 9.16 7.00 7.76
CA GLN A 50 8.55 5.81 8.37
C GLN A 50 7.98 4.82 7.35
N SER A 51 7.89 5.19 6.08
CA SER A 51 7.40 4.29 5.03
C SER A 51 8.44 3.22 4.68
N THR A 52 7.97 2.06 4.23
CA THR A 52 8.85 0.98 3.73
C THR A 52 9.76 1.47 2.60
N ALA A 53 9.24 2.27 1.66
CA ALA A 53 10.03 2.81 0.57
C ALA A 53 11.13 3.75 1.08
N GLY A 54 10.83 4.57 2.10
CA GLY A 54 11.80 5.47 2.68
C GLY A 54 12.89 4.77 3.48
N HIS A 55 12.50 3.81 4.32
CA HIS A 55 13.46 2.94 5.01
C HIS A 55 14.41 2.24 4.02
N LEU A 56 13.87 1.63 2.95
CA LEU A 56 14.69 0.99 1.93
C LEU A 56 15.60 1.99 1.20
N SER A 57 15.11 3.19 0.89
CA SER A 57 15.91 4.22 0.23
C SER A 57 17.12 4.65 1.08
N ILE A 58 16.94 4.76 2.40
CA ILE A 58 18.06 4.98 3.35
C ILE A 58 19.01 3.78 3.31
N CYS A 59 18.49 2.56 3.42
CA CYS A 59 19.31 1.35 3.49
C CYS A 59 20.12 1.06 2.23
N TYR A 60 19.59 1.35 1.05
CA TYR A 60 20.36 1.25 -0.19
C TYR A 60 21.29 2.43 -0.44
N GLY A 61 21.25 3.47 0.38
CA GLY A 61 22.07 4.68 0.21
C GLY A 61 21.55 5.65 -0.86
N ASP A 62 20.28 5.54 -1.27
CA ASP A 62 19.66 6.46 -2.23
C ASP A 62 19.50 7.87 -1.62
N TRP A 63 19.45 7.98 -0.28
CA TRP A 63 19.29 9.23 0.47
C TRP A 63 20.50 9.53 1.36
N PRO A 64 21.62 10.00 0.78
CA PRO A 64 22.86 10.20 1.53
C PRO A 64 22.73 11.23 2.66
N GLU A 65 21.83 12.19 2.54
CA GLU A 65 21.48 13.18 3.57
C GLU A 65 20.91 12.55 4.84
N CYS A 66 20.41 11.31 4.75
CA CYS A 66 19.84 10.55 5.86
C CYS A 66 20.82 9.58 6.53
N ASN A 67 22.05 9.45 6.03
CA ASN A 67 23.04 8.52 6.58
C ASN A 67 23.39 8.82 8.05
N ASP A 68 23.55 10.11 8.38
CA ASP A 68 23.84 10.53 9.74
C ASP A 68 22.68 10.22 10.69
N LEU A 69 21.44 10.43 10.23
CA LEU A 69 20.23 10.10 10.98
C LEU A 69 20.14 8.59 11.24
N GLN A 70 20.40 7.77 10.22
CA GLN A 70 20.40 6.32 10.35
C GLN A 70 21.46 5.84 11.36
N LYS A 71 22.68 6.37 11.27
CA LYS A 71 23.78 6.01 12.17
C LYS A 71 23.50 6.45 13.62
N LEU A 72 23.11 7.70 13.82
CA LEU A 72 22.88 8.27 15.15
C LEU A 72 21.61 7.72 15.79
N GLY A 73 20.54 7.57 15.01
CA GLY A 73 19.24 7.10 15.48
C GLY A 73 19.24 5.63 15.94
N LEU A 74 20.14 4.80 15.39
CA LEU A 74 20.36 3.41 15.86
C LEU A 74 21.30 3.31 17.07
N SER A 75 22.00 4.40 17.40
CA SER A 75 22.87 4.46 18.58
C SER A 75 22.08 4.81 19.85
N PRO A 76 22.67 4.73 21.05
CA PRO A 76 22.05 5.24 22.27
C PRO A 76 21.66 6.71 22.19
N ALA A 77 22.30 7.52 21.33
CA ALA A 77 21.95 8.92 21.13
C ALA A 77 20.58 9.11 20.47
N GLY A 78 20.09 8.10 19.72
CA GLY A 78 18.77 8.09 19.10
C GLY A 78 17.62 7.77 20.07
N ASP A 79 17.91 7.40 21.32
CA ASP A 79 16.88 7.18 22.34
C ASP A 79 16.41 8.51 22.95
N CYS A 80 15.80 9.32 22.09
CA CYS A 80 15.41 10.68 22.40
C CYS A 80 14.23 11.10 21.51
N THR A 81 13.57 12.18 21.91
CA THR A 81 12.42 12.73 21.21
C THR A 81 12.75 14.05 20.53
N ILE A 82 12.16 14.25 19.36
CA ILE A 82 12.17 15.51 18.61
C ILE A 82 10.75 16.07 18.50
N ASN A 83 10.61 17.40 18.51
CA ASN A 83 9.32 18.05 18.28
C ASN A 83 9.04 18.05 16.78
N THR A 84 8.07 17.25 16.36
CA THR A 84 7.83 16.98 14.94
C THR A 84 6.59 17.65 14.40
N TRP A 85 5.67 18.19 15.20
CA TRP A 85 4.55 19.01 14.69
C TRP A 85 3.72 19.57 15.85
N LYS A 86 3.51 20.90 15.93
CA LYS A 86 2.57 21.53 16.89
C LYS A 86 2.66 20.98 18.34
N GLY A 87 3.86 20.69 18.83
CA GLY A 87 4.06 20.14 20.18
C GLY A 87 3.92 18.63 20.30
N GLN A 88 3.75 17.90 19.19
CA GLN A 88 3.90 16.45 19.14
C GLN A 88 5.38 16.08 19.18
N TRP A 89 5.70 15.11 20.02
CA TRP A 89 7.06 14.60 20.23
C TRP A 89 7.15 13.17 19.72
N THR A 90 8.10 12.92 18.81
CA THR A 90 8.32 11.60 18.22
C THR A 90 9.68 11.09 18.63
N ASN A 91 9.77 9.83 19.08
CA ASN A 91 11.03 9.20 19.41
C ASN A 91 11.77 8.80 18.12
N VAL A 92 13.05 9.15 17.99
CA VAL A 92 13.84 8.90 16.78
C VAL A 92 13.96 7.41 16.45
N LYS A 93 13.95 6.50 17.44
CA LYS A 93 13.92 5.04 17.21
C LYS A 93 12.64 4.53 16.53
N THR A 94 11.58 5.35 16.48
CA THR A 94 10.36 5.01 15.73
C THR A 94 10.42 5.47 14.27
N ILE A 95 11.46 6.22 13.90
CA ILE A 95 11.67 6.77 12.56
C ILE A 95 12.70 5.92 11.81
N VAL A 96 13.77 5.51 12.50
CA VAL A 96 14.82 4.67 11.92
C VAL A 96 14.76 3.25 12.46
N SER A 97 15.05 2.28 11.61
CA SER A 97 15.20 0.87 11.97
C SER A 97 16.43 0.27 11.28
N PRO A 98 17.02 -0.80 11.83
CA PRO A 98 18.15 -1.46 11.20
C PRO A 98 17.81 -1.97 9.80
N CYS A 99 18.77 -1.87 8.88
CA CYS A 99 18.61 -2.43 7.53
C CYS A 99 18.64 -3.96 7.58
N GLN A 100 17.80 -4.59 6.76
CA GLN A 100 17.76 -6.05 6.64
C GLN A 100 19.05 -6.59 6.02
N ASP A 101 19.49 -7.76 6.50
CA ASP A 101 20.63 -8.51 5.95
C ASP A 101 20.22 -9.98 5.73
N PRO A 102 20.13 -10.46 4.47
CA PRO A 102 20.35 -9.71 3.24
C PRO A 102 19.25 -8.68 2.96
N MET A 103 19.60 -7.56 2.32
CA MET A 103 18.61 -6.60 1.84
C MET A 103 17.69 -7.26 0.81
N PRO A 104 16.40 -6.90 0.76
CA PRO A 104 15.52 -7.39 -0.29
C PRO A 104 16.01 -6.95 -1.68
N PRO A 105 15.55 -7.55 -2.78
CA PRO A 105 15.89 -7.08 -4.12
C PRO A 105 15.27 -5.71 -4.41
N ARG A 106 16.07 -4.73 -4.85
CA ARG A 106 15.56 -3.38 -5.18
C ARG A 106 14.46 -3.42 -6.23
N LEU A 107 14.65 -4.26 -7.24
CA LEU A 107 13.69 -4.57 -8.28
C LEU A 107 13.14 -5.96 -8.01
N ALA A 108 11.82 -6.08 -7.92
CA ALA A 108 11.14 -7.35 -7.76
C ALA A 108 10.18 -7.57 -8.92
N GLU A 109 10.26 -8.72 -9.58
CA GLU A 109 9.22 -9.13 -10.53
C GLU A 109 7.93 -9.47 -9.76
N LYS A 110 6.80 -9.03 -10.29
CA LYS A 110 5.48 -9.14 -9.70
C LYS A 110 4.48 -9.57 -10.77
N GLN A 111 3.57 -10.44 -10.35
CA GLN A 111 2.34 -10.76 -11.08
C GLN A 111 1.19 -10.54 -10.11
N PHE A 112 0.17 -9.81 -10.53
CA PHE A 112 -0.94 -9.44 -9.67
C PHE A 112 -2.21 -10.16 -10.10
N CYS A 113 -2.93 -10.74 -9.15
CA CYS A 113 -4.17 -11.45 -9.41
C CYS A 113 -5.30 -10.88 -8.54
N THR A 114 -6.50 -10.88 -9.11
CA THR A 114 -7.73 -10.68 -8.37
C THR A 114 -8.00 -11.85 -7.42
N ALA A 115 -8.95 -11.69 -6.50
CA ALA A 115 -9.32 -12.76 -5.56
C ALA A 115 -9.80 -14.02 -6.29
N ASN A 116 -10.38 -13.88 -7.48
CA ASN A 116 -10.83 -14.98 -8.34
C ASN A 116 -9.77 -15.40 -9.39
N LYS A 117 -8.50 -15.06 -9.15
CA LYS A 117 -7.33 -15.47 -9.93
C LYS A 117 -7.37 -15.04 -11.41
N LEU A 118 -7.97 -13.89 -11.69
CA LEU A 118 -7.74 -13.19 -12.95
C LEU A 118 -6.47 -12.37 -12.82
N ILE A 119 -5.52 -12.56 -13.73
CA ILE A 119 -4.21 -11.90 -13.72
C ILE A 119 -4.30 -10.52 -14.36
N LEU A 120 -3.58 -9.56 -13.79
CA LEU A 120 -3.37 -8.24 -14.35
C LEU A 120 -2.44 -8.32 -15.56
N SER A 121 -2.89 -7.77 -16.69
CA SER A 121 -2.16 -7.78 -17.95
C SER A 121 -2.16 -6.41 -18.60
N GLU A 122 -1.02 -6.01 -19.17
CA GLU A 122 -0.90 -4.84 -20.04
C GLU A 122 -1.26 -5.19 -21.50
N PHE A 123 -1.96 -4.30 -22.19
CA PHE A 123 -2.20 -4.43 -23.63
C PHE A 123 -2.41 -3.06 -24.29
N TYR A 124 -1.56 -2.72 -25.25
CA TYR A 124 -1.58 -1.45 -26.00
C TYR A 124 -1.67 -0.20 -25.11
N GLY A 125 -0.93 -0.18 -24.00
CA GLY A 125 -0.87 0.92 -23.06
C GLY A 125 -2.01 0.96 -22.04
N GLN A 126 -2.93 -0.01 -22.07
CA GLN A 126 -4.04 -0.14 -21.13
C GLN A 126 -3.85 -1.38 -20.25
N LEU A 127 -4.64 -1.49 -19.19
CA LEU A 127 -4.63 -2.63 -18.29
C LEU A 127 -5.96 -3.38 -18.30
N TYR A 128 -5.86 -4.71 -18.21
CA TYR A 128 -7.00 -5.62 -18.14
C TYR A 128 -6.74 -6.71 -17.12
N THR A 129 -7.80 -7.42 -16.71
CA THR A 129 -7.67 -8.71 -16.03
C THR A 129 -8.24 -9.86 -16.84
N ASP A 130 -7.49 -10.96 -16.96
CA ASP A 130 -7.91 -12.15 -17.71
C ASP A 130 -7.33 -13.44 -17.12
N VAL A 131 -7.50 -14.57 -17.81
CA VAL A 131 -6.86 -15.84 -17.48
C VAL A 131 -5.35 -15.75 -17.68
N ILE A 132 -4.62 -16.58 -16.93
CA ILE A 132 -3.15 -16.61 -16.98
C ILE A 132 -2.69 -17.25 -18.29
N HIS A 133 -1.89 -16.51 -19.07
CA HIS A 133 -1.22 -16.97 -20.29
C HIS A 133 0.30 -17.13 -20.14
N ASN A 134 0.89 -16.71 -19.01
CA ASN A 134 2.32 -16.78 -18.70
C ASN A 134 3.22 -16.01 -19.68
N ASN A 135 2.76 -14.88 -20.19
CA ASN A 135 3.52 -14.01 -21.10
C ASN A 135 4.10 -12.79 -20.36
N ASP A 136 4.77 -11.90 -21.09
CA ASP A 136 5.38 -10.70 -20.49
C ASP A 136 4.39 -9.56 -20.24
N ASN A 137 3.19 -9.62 -20.81
CA ASN A 137 2.13 -8.65 -20.51
C ASN A 137 1.61 -8.80 -19.08
N GLU A 138 1.78 -9.98 -18.49
CA GLU A 138 1.33 -10.35 -17.15
C GLU A 138 2.37 -10.08 -16.05
N LYS A 139 3.54 -9.53 -16.43
CA LYS A 139 4.69 -9.36 -15.54
C LYS A 139 5.03 -7.89 -15.39
N PHE A 140 5.25 -7.49 -14.15
CA PHE A 140 5.63 -6.13 -13.79
C PHE A 140 6.92 -6.15 -12.96
N THR A 141 7.82 -5.21 -13.21
CA THR A 141 8.95 -4.96 -12.32
C THR A 141 8.55 -3.86 -11.35
N TYR A 142 8.49 -4.18 -10.06
CA TYR A 142 8.28 -3.20 -9.00
C TYR A 142 9.62 -2.70 -8.45
N ASN A 143 9.84 -1.39 -8.52
CA ASN A 143 10.96 -0.73 -7.86
C ASN A 143 10.55 -0.29 -6.46
N GLN A 144 11.13 -0.89 -5.42
CA GLN A 144 10.69 -0.67 -4.04
C GLN A 144 11.01 0.73 -3.49
N THR A 145 12.07 1.39 -4.01
CA THR A 145 12.45 2.75 -3.55
C THR A 145 11.80 3.84 -4.40
N ALA A 146 11.78 3.67 -5.73
CA ALA A 146 11.10 4.61 -6.61
C ALA A 146 9.57 4.48 -6.58
N GLN A 147 9.06 3.35 -6.07
CA GLN A 147 7.65 3.00 -6.02
C GLN A 147 7.00 2.93 -7.41
N THR A 148 7.75 2.51 -8.44
CA THR A 148 7.22 2.41 -9.81
C THR A 148 6.92 0.96 -10.17
N LEU A 149 5.88 0.75 -10.98
CA LEU A 149 5.53 -0.53 -11.59
C LEU A 149 5.78 -0.45 -13.10
N THR A 150 6.75 -1.17 -13.61
CA THR A 150 7.09 -1.20 -15.04
C THR A 150 6.54 -2.45 -15.69
N ALA A 151 5.67 -2.32 -16.69
CA ALA A 151 5.17 -3.45 -17.46
C ALA A 151 6.31 -4.05 -18.31
N LYS A 152 6.51 -5.37 -18.23
CA LYS A 152 7.62 -6.03 -18.92
C LYS A 152 7.42 -6.09 -20.43
N SER A 153 6.18 -6.14 -20.89
CA SER A 153 5.80 -6.16 -22.32
C SER A 153 6.29 -4.94 -23.11
N ASN A 154 6.29 -3.75 -22.51
CA ASN A 154 6.58 -2.50 -23.22
C ASN A 154 7.59 -1.58 -22.51
N GLY A 155 8.07 -1.95 -21.31
CA GLY A 155 9.04 -1.19 -20.55
C GLY A 155 8.52 0.14 -19.97
N GLN A 156 7.21 0.38 -20.03
CA GLN A 156 6.58 1.61 -19.55
C GLN A 156 6.08 1.48 -18.11
N CYS A 157 6.02 2.61 -17.41
CA CYS A 157 5.56 2.68 -16.04
C CYS A 157 4.04 2.83 -15.98
N LEU A 158 3.45 2.19 -14.98
CA LEU A 158 2.04 2.32 -14.69
C LEU A 158 1.74 3.72 -14.16
N GLU A 159 0.74 4.37 -14.72
CA GLU A 159 0.36 5.74 -14.44
C GLU A 159 -1.14 5.84 -14.21
N VAL A 160 -1.53 6.43 -13.08
CA VAL A 160 -2.92 6.82 -12.85
C VAL A 160 -3.23 8.12 -13.59
N VAL A 161 -4.34 8.16 -14.33
CA VAL A 161 -4.74 9.33 -15.13
C VAL A 161 -5.81 10.12 -14.38
N PRO A 162 -5.52 11.38 -14.00
CA PRO A 162 -6.55 12.23 -13.39
C PRO A 162 -7.62 12.55 -14.44
N ASN A 163 -8.88 12.50 -14.02
CA ASN A 163 -9.99 12.92 -14.83
C ASN A 163 -9.90 14.44 -15.09
N PRO A 164 -10.31 14.90 -16.27
CA PRO A 164 -10.39 16.31 -16.55
C PRO A 164 -11.52 16.96 -15.74
N SER A 165 -11.38 18.26 -15.49
CA SER A 165 -12.44 19.09 -14.87
C SER A 165 -13.81 18.81 -15.53
N PRO A 166 -14.91 18.71 -14.74
CA PRO A 166 -15.03 19.05 -13.32
C PRO A 166 -14.76 17.92 -12.34
N ASP A 167 -14.58 16.69 -12.82
CA ASP A 167 -14.32 15.53 -11.96
C ASP A 167 -12.81 15.40 -11.77
N TYR A 168 -12.28 15.89 -10.64
CA TYR A 168 -10.85 15.84 -10.33
C TYR A 168 -10.42 14.48 -9.72
N SER A 169 -11.25 13.45 -9.82
CA SER A 169 -10.91 12.09 -9.38
C SER A 169 -9.93 11.41 -10.34
N PHE A 170 -9.51 10.19 -10.03
CA PHE A 170 -8.86 9.32 -11.00
C PHE A 170 -9.87 8.30 -11.50
N GLY A 171 -9.90 8.09 -12.82
CA GLY A 171 -10.82 7.14 -13.46
C GLY A 171 -10.14 6.07 -14.31
N THR A 172 -8.89 6.29 -14.73
CA THR A 172 -8.21 5.42 -15.69
C THR A 172 -6.78 5.17 -15.26
N VAL A 173 -6.25 4.01 -15.66
CA VAL A 173 -4.84 3.66 -15.50
C VAL A 173 -4.30 3.22 -16.85
N LYS A 174 -3.09 3.66 -17.16
CA LYS A 174 -2.39 3.33 -18.42
C LYS A 174 -0.93 3.01 -18.12
N THR A 175 -0.19 2.56 -19.12
CA THR A 175 1.27 2.67 -19.10
C THR A 175 1.72 3.92 -19.83
N SER A 176 2.83 4.51 -19.40
CA SER A 176 3.46 5.68 -20.01
C SER A 176 4.97 5.67 -19.78
N PRO A 177 5.76 6.44 -20.55
CA PRO A 177 7.20 6.55 -20.31
C PRO A 177 7.51 6.83 -18.85
N CYS A 178 8.47 6.10 -18.29
CA CYS A 178 8.81 6.19 -16.89
C CYS A 178 9.40 7.56 -16.53
N ASP A 179 8.78 8.24 -15.57
CA ASP A 179 9.29 9.45 -14.94
C ASP A 179 9.26 9.26 -13.42
N LEU A 180 10.43 9.09 -12.81
CA LEU A 180 10.58 8.87 -11.37
C LEU A 180 10.11 10.07 -10.52
N LYS A 181 9.97 11.26 -11.13
CA LYS A 181 9.44 12.46 -10.47
C LYS A 181 7.91 12.55 -10.56
N ASN A 182 7.29 11.81 -11.47
CA ASN A 182 5.85 11.83 -11.65
C ASN A 182 5.16 11.09 -10.50
N GLN A 183 4.47 11.84 -9.63
CA GLN A 183 3.72 11.28 -8.50
C GLN A 183 2.61 10.31 -8.93
N TYR A 184 2.08 10.44 -10.15
CA TYR A 184 1.04 9.55 -10.67
C TYR A 184 1.59 8.19 -11.13
N GLN A 185 2.91 8.03 -11.16
CA GLN A 185 3.57 6.75 -11.43
C GLN A 185 4.08 6.07 -10.15
N LYS A 186 3.77 6.64 -8.98
CA LYS A 186 4.14 6.07 -7.68
C LYS A 186 3.01 5.22 -7.12
N TRP A 187 3.34 3.99 -6.79
CA TRP A 187 2.46 2.93 -6.33
C TRP A 187 2.98 2.29 -5.05
N ALA A 188 2.10 2.10 -4.08
CA ALA A 188 2.33 1.25 -2.93
C ALA A 188 1.66 -0.11 -3.18
N VAL A 189 2.40 -1.19 -2.93
CA VAL A 189 1.90 -2.57 -3.05
C VAL A 189 1.86 -3.17 -1.65
N ASP A 190 0.68 -3.18 -1.05
CA ASP A 190 0.45 -3.66 0.32
C ASP A 190 -1.03 -3.97 0.55
N GLY A 191 -1.33 -4.75 1.59
CA GLY A 191 -2.71 -5.03 1.99
C GLY A 191 -3.57 -5.71 0.92
N ASN A 192 -2.94 -6.46 -0.01
CA ASN A 192 -3.57 -7.02 -1.21
C ASN A 192 -4.15 -5.96 -2.15
N ARG A 193 -3.46 -4.83 -2.27
CA ARG A 193 -3.81 -3.72 -3.15
C ARG A 193 -2.61 -3.12 -3.83
N VAL A 194 -2.89 -2.45 -4.94
CA VAL A 194 -1.95 -1.62 -5.68
C VAL A 194 -2.49 -0.19 -5.64
N ARG A 195 -1.83 0.70 -4.90
CA ARG A 195 -2.38 1.98 -4.45
C ARG A 195 -1.55 3.17 -4.94
N SER A 196 -2.20 4.24 -5.39
CA SER A 196 -1.55 5.53 -5.68
C SER A 196 -2.39 6.67 -5.13
N SER A 197 -1.80 7.54 -4.30
CA SER A 197 -2.42 8.79 -3.82
C SER A 197 -3.84 8.65 -3.23
N GLY A 198 -4.12 7.56 -2.51
CA GLY A 198 -5.44 7.26 -1.92
C GLY A 198 -6.42 6.51 -2.84
N TYR A 199 -5.98 6.17 -4.05
CA TYR A 199 -6.72 5.38 -5.03
C TYR A 199 -6.10 4.01 -5.19
N CYS A 200 -6.92 3.04 -5.54
CA CYS A 200 -6.58 1.64 -5.70
C CYS A 200 -6.90 1.19 -7.13
N LEU A 201 -6.10 0.26 -7.66
CA LEU A 201 -6.50 -0.45 -8.87
C LEU A 201 -7.83 -1.15 -8.63
N LYS A 202 -8.73 -1.07 -9.60
CA LYS A 202 -10.08 -1.63 -9.54
C LYS A 202 -10.41 -2.34 -10.85
N THR A 203 -11.11 -3.47 -10.75
CA THR A 203 -11.62 -4.19 -11.91
C THR A 203 -12.86 -5.01 -11.54
N ASP A 204 -13.57 -5.59 -12.51
CA ASP A 204 -14.59 -6.59 -12.24
C ASP A 204 -13.91 -7.97 -12.13
N PRO A 205 -13.78 -8.57 -10.92
CA PRO A 205 -13.07 -9.84 -10.75
C PRO A 205 -13.88 -11.05 -11.25
N PHE A 206 -15.09 -10.83 -11.76
CA PHE A 206 -15.96 -11.88 -12.29
C PHE A 206 -16.03 -11.87 -13.82
N LYS A 207 -15.47 -10.84 -14.47
CA LYS A 207 -15.49 -10.67 -15.92
C LYS A 207 -14.07 -10.72 -16.50
N ARG A 208 -13.83 -11.74 -17.33
CA ARG A 208 -12.60 -11.84 -18.14
C ARG A 208 -12.50 -10.68 -19.13
N GLY A 209 -11.28 -10.20 -19.35
CA GLY A 209 -11.00 -9.04 -20.19
C GLY A 209 -11.57 -7.74 -19.62
N SER A 210 -11.87 -7.69 -18.31
CA SER A 210 -12.33 -6.44 -17.69
C SER A 210 -11.18 -5.43 -17.70
N GLY A 211 -11.46 -4.21 -18.13
CA GLY A 211 -10.53 -3.10 -17.97
C GLY A 211 -10.21 -2.85 -16.51
N VAL A 212 -9.01 -2.34 -16.24
CA VAL A 212 -8.58 -1.92 -14.92
C VAL A 212 -8.57 -0.40 -14.86
N SER A 213 -9.18 0.13 -13.81
CA SER A 213 -9.27 1.56 -13.53
C SER A 213 -8.66 1.88 -12.17
N ALA A 214 -8.67 3.15 -11.79
CA ALA A 214 -8.40 3.58 -10.44
C ALA A 214 -9.71 4.06 -9.79
N ALA A 215 -9.88 3.79 -8.50
CA ALA A 215 -11.00 4.28 -7.70
C ALA A 215 -10.53 4.59 -6.28
N PRO A 216 -11.26 5.42 -5.51
CA PRO A 216 -10.94 5.64 -4.10
C PRO A 216 -10.90 4.30 -3.35
N CYS A 217 -9.82 4.07 -2.60
CA CYS A 217 -9.62 2.79 -1.94
C CYS A 217 -10.75 2.45 -0.95
N ASP A 218 -11.32 1.25 -1.03
CA ASP A 218 -12.34 0.79 -0.11
C ASP A 218 -11.71 0.31 1.21
N TYR A 219 -11.67 1.06 2.30
CA TYR A 219 -10.96 0.59 3.52
C TYR A 219 -11.63 -0.61 4.26
N GLY A 220 -12.50 -1.38 3.58
CA GLY A 220 -13.11 -2.62 4.06
C GLY A 220 -12.24 -3.88 3.87
N THR A 221 -12.86 -5.06 4.04
CA THR A 221 -12.20 -6.36 3.90
C THR A 221 -11.74 -6.61 2.46
N PRO A 222 -10.42 -6.71 2.19
CA PRO A 222 -9.91 -6.71 0.83
C PRO A 222 -10.30 -7.97 0.05
N TYR A 223 -10.52 -9.11 0.70
CA TYR A 223 -10.75 -10.41 0.05
C TYR A 223 -12.00 -10.49 -0.83
N ILE A 224 -12.96 -9.59 -0.61
CA ILE A 224 -14.24 -9.52 -1.33
C ILE A 224 -14.42 -8.16 -1.98
N SER A 225 -13.34 -7.62 -2.54
CA SER A 225 -13.31 -6.32 -3.18
C SER A 225 -12.95 -6.43 -4.66
N ASN A 226 -13.49 -5.50 -5.44
CA ASN A 226 -13.09 -5.21 -6.81
C ASN A 226 -11.68 -4.57 -6.89
N GLU A 227 -11.08 -4.23 -5.74
CA GLU A 227 -9.77 -3.62 -5.59
C GLU A 227 -8.71 -4.60 -5.05
N PHE A 228 -9.07 -5.88 -4.90
CA PHE A 228 -8.11 -6.91 -4.51
C PHE A 228 -7.14 -7.18 -5.66
N PHE A 229 -5.87 -6.90 -5.41
CA PHE A 229 -4.74 -7.29 -6.24
C PHE A 229 -3.61 -7.78 -5.34
N ALA A 230 -3.40 -9.08 -5.31
CA ALA A 230 -2.32 -9.71 -4.55
C ALA A 230 -1.31 -10.38 -5.48
N ASP A 231 -0.16 -10.79 -4.94
CA ASP A 231 0.77 -11.66 -5.65
C ASP A 231 0.02 -12.91 -6.13
N CYS A 232 0.08 -13.20 -7.44
CA CYS A 232 -0.66 -14.34 -8.01
C CYS A 232 -0.35 -15.68 -7.34
N ASN A 233 0.86 -15.85 -6.79
CA ASN A 233 1.25 -17.08 -6.09
C ASN A 233 0.64 -17.17 -4.68
N SER A 234 0.28 -16.04 -4.06
CA SER A 234 -0.40 -16.05 -2.75
C SER A 234 -1.91 -16.27 -2.88
N VAL A 235 -2.48 -16.10 -4.08
CA VAL A 235 -3.88 -16.43 -4.38
C VAL A 235 -4.02 -17.94 -4.59
N THR A 236 -4.17 -18.64 -3.46
CA THR A 236 -4.36 -20.10 -3.40
C THR A 236 -5.83 -20.50 -3.48
N THR A 237 -6.75 -19.54 -3.25
CA THR A 237 -8.18 -19.81 -3.22
C THR A 237 -8.69 -20.16 -4.62
N ASN A 238 -9.21 -21.37 -4.75
CA ASN A 238 -9.95 -21.80 -5.94
C ASN A 238 -11.43 -21.68 -5.63
N TYR A 239 -12.04 -20.60 -6.11
CA TYR A 239 -13.47 -20.44 -5.99
C TYR A 239 -14.19 -21.33 -7.00
N VAL A 240 -15.28 -21.93 -6.54
CA VAL A 240 -16.23 -22.67 -7.36
C VAL A 240 -17.59 -22.02 -7.27
N ARG A 241 -18.41 -22.29 -8.28
CA ARG A 241 -19.83 -21.93 -8.30
C ARG A 241 -20.64 -23.20 -8.30
N ILE A 242 -21.66 -23.27 -7.46
CA ILE A 242 -22.61 -24.38 -7.46
C ILE A 242 -23.76 -24.01 -8.39
N VAL A 243 -23.88 -24.73 -9.50
CA VAL A 243 -24.79 -24.39 -10.60
C VAL A 243 -25.81 -25.51 -10.77
N SER A 244 -27.09 -25.14 -10.79
CA SER A 244 -28.17 -26.07 -11.12
C SER A 244 -28.12 -26.47 -12.61
N THR A 245 -28.82 -27.54 -12.96
CA THR A 245 -29.00 -27.96 -14.37
C THR A 245 -29.74 -26.94 -15.24
N ARG A 246 -30.39 -25.94 -14.63
CA ARG A 246 -31.09 -24.84 -15.32
C ARG A 246 -30.26 -23.55 -15.38
N GLY A 247 -28.98 -23.59 -15.00
CA GLY A 247 -28.08 -22.44 -15.02
C GLY A 247 -28.25 -21.44 -13.87
N LYS A 248 -29.19 -21.68 -12.94
CA LYS A 248 -29.28 -20.93 -11.67
C LYS A 248 -28.10 -21.26 -10.77
N ARG A 249 -27.64 -20.29 -9.99
CA ARG A 249 -26.49 -20.43 -9.06
C ARG A 249 -26.95 -20.34 -7.62
N ILE A 250 -26.25 -21.03 -6.73
CA ILE A 250 -26.40 -20.79 -5.30
C ILE A 250 -25.79 -19.43 -4.96
N SER A 251 -26.55 -18.59 -4.27
CA SER A 251 -26.09 -17.34 -3.67
C SER A 251 -26.32 -17.37 -2.15
N GLU A 252 -25.32 -16.94 -1.39
CA GLU A 252 -25.46 -16.67 0.04
C GLU A 252 -26.09 -15.29 0.27
N TYR A 253 -27.04 -15.21 1.19
CA TYR A 253 -27.62 -13.94 1.62
C TYR A 253 -28.15 -14.03 3.05
N TYR A 254 -27.57 -13.22 3.96
CA TYR A 254 -27.90 -13.20 5.38
C TYR A 254 -27.96 -14.61 6.00
N SER A 255 -26.92 -15.42 5.80
CA SER A 255 -26.83 -16.83 6.23
C SER A 255 -27.76 -17.83 5.53
N GLY A 256 -28.68 -17.35 4.69
CA GLY A 256 -29.50 -18.20 3.82
C GLY A 256 -28.80 -18.55 2.50
N LEU A 257 -29.25 -19.63 1.86
CA LEU A 257 -28.79 -20.06 0.54
C LEU A 257 -29.96 -20.08 -0.44
N TYR A 258 -29.78 -19.47 -1.61
CA TYR A 258 -30.84 -19.27 -2.59
C TYR A 258 -30.37 -19.68 -3.98
N PHE A 259 -31.22 -20.32 -4.77
CA PHE A 259 -30.96 -20.54 -6.20
C PHE A 259 -31.47 -19.35 -7.01
N ASN A 260 -30.55 -18.50 -7.48
CA ASN A 260 -30.86 -17.26 -8.18
C ASN A 260 -30.33 -17.26 -9.62
N ASP A 261 -30.79 -16.27 -10.40
CA ASP A 261 -30.09 -15.90 -11.63
C ASP A 261 -28.66 -15.41 -11.32
N PRO A 262 -27.69 -15.69 -12.21
CA PRO A 262 -26.31 -15.26 -12.03
C PRO A 262 -26.17 -13.76 -11.68
N ALA A 263 -25.70 -13.47 -10.48
CA ALA A 263 -25.44 -12.12 -9.98
C ALA A 263 -23.97 -11.68 -10.16
N ASN A 264 -23.05 -12.64 -10.41
CA ASN A 264 -21.62 -12.38 -10.61
C ASN A 264 -21.00 -11.55 -9.48
N ASN A 265 -21.19 -11.98 -8.24
CA ASN A 265 -20.62 -11.36 -7.05
C ASN A 265 -20.03 -12.42 -6.11
N PHE A 266 -19.41 -11.99 -5.01
CA PHE A 266 -18.76 -12.89 -4.05
C PHE A 266 -19.73 -13.82 -3.32
N ASN A 267 -21.02 -13.48 -3.26
CA ASN A 267 -22.03 -14.33 -2.62
C ASN A 267 -22.32 -15.60 -3.42
N GLU A 268 -21.92 -15.67 -4.70
CA GLU A 268 -22.03 -16.86 -5.54
C GLU A 268 -20.77 -17.73 -5.55
N LEU A 269 -19.72 -17.32 -4.81
CA LEU A 269 -18.45 -18.01 -4.77
C LEU A 269 -18.32 -18.84 -3.48
N PHE A 270 -17.83 -20.05 -3.65
CA PHE A 270 -17.56 -20.98 -2.55
C PHE A 270 -16.15 -21.54 -2.68
N THR A 271 -15.52 -21.87 -1.58
CA THR A 271 -14.34 -22.73 -1.58
C THR A 271 -14.76 -24.14 -1.24
N TRP A 272 -14.06 -25.13 -1.82
CA TRP A 272 -14.20 -26.53 -1.45
C TRP A 272 -12.94 -26.98 -0.73
N ASP A 273 -13.10 -27.44 0.50
CA ASP A 273 -12.02 -28.10 1.24
C ASP A 273 -12.19 -29.61 1.11
N ALA A 274 -11.24 -30.25 0.41
CA ALA A 274 -11.26 -31.70 0.19
C ALA A 274 -10.95 -32.52 1.46
N GLY A 275 -10.22 -31.94 2.42
CA GLY A 275 -9.86 -32.62 3.67
C GLY A 275 -11.03 -32.69 4.63
N THR A 276 -11.86 -31.64 4.69
CA THR A 276 -13.07 -31.61 5.51
C THR A 276 -14.35 -31.92 4.75
N GLN A 277 -14.28 -32.00 3.41
CA GLN A 277 -15.43 -32.17 2.52
C GLN A 277 -16.50 -31.09 2.72
N MET A 278 -16.07 -29.85 2.98
CA MET A 278 -16.98 -28.73 3.23
C MET A 278 -16.90 -27.67 2.14
N PHE A 279 -18.06 -27.14 1.78
CA PHE A 279 -18.14 -25.86 1.07
C PHE A 279 -18.17 -24.72 2.07
N LYS A 280 -17.41 -23.66 1.79
CA LYS A 280 -17.38 -22.42 2.58
C LYS A 280 -17.71 -21.24 1.68
N SER A 281 -18.66 -20.41 2.10
CA SER A 281 -19.02 -19.18 1.39
C SER A 281 -17.86 -18.20 1.38
N ALA A 282 -17.55 -17.62 0.22
CA ALA A 282 -16.52 -16.60 0.09
C ALA A 282 -16.89 -15.30 0.81
N SER A 283 -18.16 -14.90 0.76
CA SER A 283 -18.67 -13.66 1.36
C SER A 283 -18.69 -13.70 2.89
N SER A 284 -19.27 -14.75 3.47
CA SER A 284 -19.49 -14.85 4.92
C SER A 284 -18.42 -15.65 5.66
N GLN A 285 -17.58 -16.40 4.93
CA GLN A 285 -16.62 -17.33 5.52
C GLN A 285 -17.28 -18.40 6.42
N GLN A 286 -18.55 -18.71 6.18
CA GLN A 286 -19.28 -19.77 6.89
C GLN A 286 -19.40 -21.02 6.01
N CYS A 287 -19.46 -22.18 6.65
CA CYS A 287 -19.68 -23.45 5.95
C CYS A 287 -21.15 -23.59 5.53
N LEU A 288 -21.38 -24.27 4.42
CA LEU A 288 -22.72 -24.76 4.08
C LEU A 288 -23.08 -25.86 5.07
N ASP A 289 -24.27 -25.75 5.64
CA ASP A 289 -24.76 -26.68 6.66
C ASP A 289 -26.19 -27.12 6.34
N SER A 290 -26.54 -28.32 6.82
CA SER A 290 -27.88 -28.85 6.84
C SER A 290 -28.26 -29.10 8.29
N PHE A 291 -29.27 -28.40 8.79
CA PHE A 291 -29.78 -28.59 10.14
C PHE A 291 -31.17 -29.22 10.12
N LEU A 292 -31.54 -29.88 11.23
CA LEU A 292 -32.89 -30.39 11.44
C LEU A 292 -33.86 -29.22 11.62
N ASP A 293 -34.95 -29.20 10.85
CA ASP A 293 -36.06 -28.29 11.14
C ASP A 293 -36.58 -28.56 12.56
N SER A 294 -36.73 -27.48 13.33
CA SER A 294 -37.24 -27.50 14.70
C SER A 294 -38.75 -27.71 14.76
#